data_AF-A0A4Q2M3J4-F1
#
_entry.id   AF-A0A4Q2M3J4-F1
#
_cell.length_a   1.000
_cell.length_b   1.000
_cell.length_c   1.000
_cell.angle_alpha   90.00
_cell.angle_beta   90.00
_cell.angle_gamma   90.00
#
_symmetry.space_group_name_H-M   'P 1'
#
loop_
_entity.id
_entity.type
_entity.pdbx_description
1 polymer ?
#
loop_
_entity_poly.entity_id
_entity_poly.type
_entity_poly.pdbx_seq_one_letter_code
_entity_poly.pdbx_strand_id
1 'polypeptide(L)'
;MDAIARARELYTRGNHRAAIDLLRPAAEADSTPYEARLALAEIYRDMGCPDQAGRWGIAIDGWTTERERDRLASLLAATGVSDRRVRSFLRIPAEASEPIDLGELISALPVEHRRLRARLRPAPGAPAAERAAGFALVAAVLFGLASVLIMAIGLVGTYLSVLLSAESSPALVQWSAVSALLSGAAALVASAIAVIISRAPGAVWRIVSAGILVLIGLSLSGMFSGIAA
;
A
#
# COMPACT_ATOMS: atom_id res chain seq x y z
N MET A 1 31.59 12.09 31.00
CA MET A 1 31.83 11.64 29.62
C MET A 1 31.05 12.55 28.71
N ASP A 2 31.68 13.03 27.65
CA ASP A 2 31.04 13.78 26.57
C ASP A 2 29.93 12.91 25.91
N ALA A 3 28.79 13.53 25.60
CA ALA A 3 27.62 12.88 25.02
C ALA A 3 27.94 12.29 23.64
N ILE A 4 28.79 12.95 22.86
CA ILE A 4 29.25 12.47 21.54
C ILE A 4 30.09 11.20 21.73
N ALA A 5 31.07 11.22 22.63
CA ALA A 5 31.89 10.06 22.93
C ALA A 5 31.05 8.84 23.37
N ARG A 6 30.05 9.06 24.24
CA ARG A 6 29.16 7.99 24.70
C ARG A 6 28.22 7.49 23.60
N ALA A 7 27.72 8.37 22.73
CA ALA A 7 26.90 7.98 21.58
C ALA A 7 27.71 7.14 20.59
N ARG A 8 28.97 7.52 20.30
CA ARG A 8 29.89 6.73 19.46
C ARG A 8 30.13 5.34 20.04
N GLU A 9 30.37 5.24 21.34
CA GLU A 9 30.54 3.96 22.02
C GLU A 9 29.30 3.05 21.91
N LEU A 10 28.09 3.62 22.06
CA LEU A 10 26.83 2.90 21.86
C LEU A 10 26.67 2.44 20.42
N TYR A 11 27.03 3.28 19.46
CA TYR A 11 26.98 2.97 18.03
C TYR A 11 27.92 1.82 17.67
N THR A 12 29.19 1.88 18.10
CA THR A 12 30.18 0.80 17.86
C THR A 12 29.74 -0.54 18.46
N ARG A 13 28.96 -0.53 19.54
CA ARG A 13 28.36 -1.74 20.13
C ARG A 13 27.11 -2.25 19.41
N GLY A 14 26.70 -1.63 18.30
CA GLY A 14 25.50 -1.96 17.55
C GLY A 14 24.21 -1.39 18.16
N ASN A 15 24.28 -0.59 19.22
CA ASN A 15 23.10 0.02 19.84
C ASN A 15 22.79 1.39 19.20
N HIS A 16 22.45 1.37 17.91
CA HIS A 16 22.28 2.58 17.11
C HIS A 16 21.13 3.47 17.63
N ARG A 17 20.04 2.85 18.10
CA ARG A 17 18.90 3.59 18.64
C ARG A 17 19.28 4.38 19.89
N ALA A 18 19.97 3.76 20.84
CA ALA A 18 20.40 4.46 22.05
C ALA A 18 21.41 5.57 21.74
N ALA A 19 22.29 5.37 20.75
CA ALA A 19 23.20 6.42 20.29
C ALA A 19 22.45 7.65 19.77
N ILE A 20 21.44 7.43 18.92
CA ILE A 20 20.60 8.51 18.35
C ILE A 20 19.77 9.19 19.44
N ASP A 21 19.12 8.41 20.32
CA ASP A 21 18.27 8.94 21.39
C ASP A 21 19.09 9.78 22.38
N LEU A 22 20.35 9.39 22.65
CA LEU A 22 21.27 10.16 23.47
C LEU A 22 21.71 11.47 22.78
N LEU A 23 22.01 11.43 21.49
CA LEU A 23 22.65 12.54 20.78
C LEU A 23 21.64 13.59 20.27
N ARG A 24 20.40 13.18 20.00
CA ARG A 24 19.36 14.06 19.43
C ARG A 24 19.08 15.32 20.27
N PRO A 25 18.88 15.25 21.59
CA PRO A 25 18.64 16.46 22.39
C PRO A 25 19.83 17.43 22.33
N ALA A 26 21.05 16.91 22.31
CA ALA A 26 22.26 17.73 22.17
C ALA A 26 22.33 18.39 20.79
N ALA A 27 22.05 17.66 19.71
CA ALA A 27 22.02 18.17 18.35
C ALA A 27 20.90 19.22 18.10
N GLU A 28 19.79 19.15 18.84
CA GLU A 28 18.70 20.11 18.76
C GLU A 28 19.04 21.44 19.46
N ALA A 29 19.80 21.39 20.55
CA ALA A 29 20.26 22.56 21.30
C ALA A 29 21.62 23.11 20.82
N ASP A 30 22.24 22.44 19.84
CA ASP A 30 23.60 22.69 19.41
C ASP A 30 23.77 24.06 18.73
N SER A 31 24.90 24.70 19.00
CA SER A 31 25.31 25.96 18.41
C SER A 31 26.68 25.82 17.73
N THR A 32 27.06 26.75 16.86
CA THR A 32 28.37 26.74 16.18
C THR A 32 29.50 26.45 17.19
N PRO A 33 30.34 25.43 16.95
CA PRO A 33 30.61 24.76 15.65
C PRO A 33 29.75 23.52 15.31
N TYR A 34 28.62 23.26 15.99
CA TYR A 34 27.66 22.20 15.67
C TYR A 34 28.19 20.76 15.76
N GLU A 35 29.00 20.46 16.78
CA GLU A 35 29.65 19.14 16.91
C GLU A 35 28.66 17.99 17.12
N ALA A 36 27.59 18.21 17.90
CA ALA A 36 26.60 17.17 18.17
C ALA A 36 25.73 16.90 16.93
N ARG A 37 25.42 17.94 16.16
CA ARG A 37 24.75 17.79 14.86
C ARG A 37 25.60 17.04 13.85
N LEU A 38 26.88 17.40 13.76
CA LEU A 38 27.83 16.72 12.89
C LEU A 38 27.90 15.23 13.24
N ALA A 39 28.11 14.90 14.51
CA ALA A 39 28.16 13.51 14.96
C ALA A 39 26.86 12.74 14.68
N LEU A 40 25.70 13.38 14.81
CA LEU A 40 24.41 12.75 14.51
C LEU A 40 24.22 12.55 13.01
N ALA A 41 24.65 13.51 12.20
CA ALA A 41 24.60 13.43 10.76
C ALA A 41 25.51 12.31 10.22
N GLU A 42 26.71 12.14 10.79
CA GLU A 42 27.63 11.02 10.50
C GLU A 42 26.98 9.66 10.78
N ILE A 43 26.35 9.50 11.96
CA ILE A 43 25.63 8.26 12.31
C ILE A 43 24.54 7.94 11.27
N TYR A 44 23.77 8.93 10.82
CA TYR A 44 22.75 8.73 9.79
C TYR A 44 23.33 8.41 8.41
N ARG A 45 24.47 9.00 8.07
CA ARG A 45 25.18 8.71 6.82
C ARG A 45 25.65 7.25 6.80
N ASP A 46 26.24 6.78 7.89
CA ASP A 46 26.72 5.40 8.02
C ASP A 46 25.57 4.36 7.96
N MET A 47 24.38 4.72 8.46
CA MET A 47 23.18 3.88 8.35
C MET A 47 22.50 3.93 6.97
N GLY A 48 23.00 4.75 6.03
CA GLY A 48 22.39 4.89 4.70
C GLY A 48 21.08 5.68 4.70
N CYS A 49 20.91 6.62 5.62
CA CYS A 49 19.74 7.51 5.73
C CYS A 49 20.07 8.94 5.27
N PRO A 50 20.20 9.20 3.95
CA PRO A 50 20.70 10.48 3.42
C PRO A 50 19.79 11.68 3.73
N ASP A 51 18.49 11.47 3.87
CA ASP A 51 17.53 12.51 4.26
C ASP A 51 17.77 12.99 5.71
N GLN A 52 18.05 12.05 6.62
CA GLN A 52 18.35 12.38 8.01
C GLN A 52 19.78 12.94 8.16
N ALA A 53 20.75 12.40 7.43
CA ALA A 53 22.11 12.95 7.38
C ALA A 53 22.08 14.41 6.88
N GLY A 54 21.36 14.66 5.78
CA GLY A 54 21.12 16.01 5.27
C GLY A 54 20.44 16.91 6.31
N ARG A 55 19.39 16.43 6.99
CA ARG A 55 18.66 17.22 7.98
C ARG A 55 19.54 17.80 9.08
N TRP A 56 20.43 16.98 9.63
CA TRP A 56 21.31 17.40 10.73
C TRP A 56 22.56 18.13 10.21
N GLY A 57 23.05 17.77 9.03
CA GLY A 57 24.25 18.35 8.43
C GLY A 57 24.06 19.69 7.72
N ILE A 58 22.85 20.03 7.26
CA ILE A 58 22.56 21.26 6.48
C ILE A 58 22.86 22.56 7.22
N ALA A 59 23.06 22.49 8.55
CA ALA A 59 23.49 23.62 9.36
C ALA A 59 24.99 23.95 9.22
N ILE A 60 25.77 23.07 8.57
CA ILE A 60 27.22 23.15 8.43
C ILE A 60 27.54 23.36 6.95
N ASP A 61 28.05 24.54 6.61
CA ASP A 61 28.33 24.91 5.21
C ASP A 61 29.28 23.93 4.53
N GLY A 62 28.88 23.43 3.37
CA GLY A 62 29.68 22.53 2.53
C GLY A 62 29.83 21.10 3.06
N TRP A 63 29.19 20.76 4.19
CA TRP A 63 29.27 19.39 4.74
C TRP A 63 28.30 18.41 4.07
N THR A 64 27.14 18.90 3.65
CA THR A 64 26.15 18.05 2.99
C THR A 64 26.54 17.74 1.55
N THR A 65 26.23 16.54 1.10
CA THR A 65 26.36 16.16 -0.31
C THR A 65 25.13 16.57 -1.11
N GLU A 66 25.25 16.69 -2.43
CA GLU A 66 24.12 16.96 -3.33
C GLU A 66 23.00 15.90 -3.16
N ARG A 67 23.39 14.63 -3.01
CA ARG A 67 22.44 13.53 -2.78
C ARG A 67 21.67 13.68 -1.47
N GLU A 68 22.33 14.10 -0.39
CA GLU A 68 21.67 14.31 0.90
C GLU A 68 20.73 15.52 0.85
N ARG A 69 21.12 16.60 0.15
CA ARG A 69 20.25 17.76 -0.10
C ARG A 69 19.02 17.38 -0.93
N ASP A 70 19.17 16.62 -2.01
CA ASP A 70 18.06 16.12 -2.84
C ASP A 70 17.06 15.26 -2.03
N ARG A 71 17.59 14.36 -1.18
CA ARG A 71 16.75 13.50 -0.33
C ARG A 71 16.06 14.26 0.79
N LEU A 72 16.74 15.25 1.38
CA LEU A 72 16.12 16.16 2.33
C LEU A 72 15.03 17.01 1.66
N ALA A 73 15.26 17.53 0.45
CA ALA A 73 14.27 18.28 -0.32
C ALA A 73 13.02 17.44 -0.58
N SER A 74 13.20 16.18 -0.98
CA SER A 74 12.12 15.21 -1.15
C SER A 74 11.34 14.97 0.15
N LEU A 75 12.03 14.85 1.30
CA LEU A 75 11.41 14.69 2.62
C LEU A 75 10.58 15.93 3.00
N LEU A 76 11.13 17.12 2.81
CA LEU A 76 10.44 18.39 3.08
C LEU A 76 9.20 18.56 2.19
N ALA A 77 9.32 18.21 0.91
CA ALA A 77 8.20 18.25 -0.03
C ALA A 77 7.08 17.28 0.38
N ALA A 78 7.44 16.07 0.83
CA ALA A 78 6.51 15.03 1.28
C ALA A 78 5.80 15.40 2.61
N THR A 79 6.51 16.06 3.52
CA THR A 79 5.96 16.53 4.81
C THR A 79 5.11 17.79 4.68
N GLY A 80 5.17 18.49 3.53
CA GLY A 80 4.38 19.69 3.29
C GLY A 80 4.84 20.90 4.11
N VAL A 81 6.11 20.90 4.53
CA VAL A 81 6.70 22.04 5.26
C VAL A 81 6.79 23.22 4.31
N SER A 82 6.20 24.36 4.69
CA SER A 82 6.33 25.60 3.92
C SER A 82 7.72 26.20 4.08
N ASP A 83 8.18 26.95 3.08
CA ASP A 83 9.51 27.61 3.05
C ASP A 83 9.80 28.37 4.35
N ARG A 84 8.82 29.12 4.86
CA ARG A 84 8.91 29.90 6.12
C ARG A 84 9.13 29.04 7.37
N ARG A 85 8.82 27.75 7.32
CA ARG A 85 8.92 26.80 8.45
C ARG A 85 10.09 25.83 8.32
N VAL A 86 10.80 25.81 7.18
CA VAL A 86 11.92 24.88 6.93
C VAL A 86 12.96 24.98 8.04
N ARG A 87 13.40 26.19 8.39
CA ARG A 87 14.39 26.39 9.47
C ARG A 87 13.94 25.79 10.80
N SER A 88 12.68 26.04 11.19
CA SER A 88 12.10 25.51 12.42
C SER A 88 11.98 23.98 12.41
N PHE A 89 11.65 23.40 11.26
CA PHE A 89 11.55 21.95 11.07
C PHE A 89 12.93 21.27 11.19
N LEU A 90 13.95 21.91 10.63
CA LEU A 90 15.35 21.50 10.74
C LEU A 90 15.98 21.82 12.10
N ARG A 91 15.22 22.46 13.01
CA ARG A 91 15.66 22.85 14.36
C ARG A 91 16.89 23.75 14.36
N ILE A 92 17.16 24.50 13.29
CA ILE A 92 18.33 25.40 13.20
C ILE A 92 18.09 26.62 14.11
N PRO A 93 18.98 26.93 15.08
CA PRO A 93 18.84 28.09 15.97
C PRO A 93 18.59 29.38 15.18
N ALA A 94 17.75 30.28 15.70
CA ALA A 94 17.39 31.50 14.97
C ALA A 94 18.57 32.46 14.82
N GLU A 95 19.49 32.41 15.78
CA GLU A 95 20.66 33.27 15.92
C GLU A 95 21.82 32.86 15.01
N ALA A 96 21.76 31.65 14.45
CA ALA A 96 22.76 31.16 13.53
C ALA A 96 22.75 31.93 12.20
N SER A 97 23.93 32.21 11.64
CA SER A 97 24.04 32.64 10.24
C SER A 97 23.32 31.66 9.34
N GLU A 98 22.63 32.16 8.30
CA GLU A 98 21.93 31.30 7.35
C GLU A 98 22.94 30.51 6.52
N PRO A 99 22.95 29.17 6.61
CA PRO A 99 23.88 28.34 5.83
C PRO A 99 23.59 28.48 4.34
N ILE A 100 24.64 28.52 3.51
CA ILE A 100 24.51 28.64 2.04
C ILE A 100 23.70 27.46 1.49
N ASP A 101 24.02 26.24 1.96
CA ASP A 101 23.34 25.01 1.57
C ASP A 101 21.84 25.04 1.89
N LEU A 102 21.43 25.75 2.95
CA LEU A 102 20.02 25.91 3.31
C LEU A 102 19.26 26.81 2.31
N GLY A 103 19.91 27.88 1.85
CA GLY A 103 19.35 28.77 0.82
C GLY A 103 19.14 28.07 -0.51
N GLU A 104 20.11 27.24 -0.93
CA GLU A 104 19.99 26.41 -2.13
C GLU A 104 18.84 25.39 -2.01
N LEU A 105 18.74 24.72 -0.84
CA LEU A 105 17.69 23.76 -0.55
C LEU A 105 16.30 24.40 -0.65
N ILE A 106 16.09 25.53 0.01
CA ILE A 106 14.81 26.26 -0.01
C ILE A 106 14.44 26.67 -1.44
N SER A 107 15.42 27.13 -2.22
CA SER A 107 15.22 27.52 -3.62
C SER A 107 14.80 26.33 -4.51
N ALA A 108 15.21 25.10 -4.16
CA ALA A 108 14.85 23.89 -4.87
C ALA A 108 13.47 23.30 -4.49
N LEU A 109 12.95 23.61 -3.29
CA LEU A 109 11.68 23.03 -2.79
C LEU A 109 10.47 23.20 -3.72
N PRO A 110 10.24 24.34 -4.39
CA PRO A 110 9.11 24.48 -5.32
C PRO A 110 9.14 23.47 -6.48
N VAL A 111 10.33 23.08 -6.94
CA VAL A 111 10.50 22.07 -7.98
C VAL A 111 10.13 20.69 -7.44
N GLU A 112 10.56 20.35 -6.24
CA GLU A 112 10.21 19.08 -5.60
C GLU A 112 8.72 18.96 -5.26
N HIS A 113 8.09 20.03 -4.78
CA HIS A 113 6.64 20.04 -4.61
C HIS A 113 5.89 19.79 -5.93
N ARG A 114 6.37 20.35 -7.06
CA ARG A 114 5.81 20.07 -8.38
C ARG A 114 6.02 18.62 -8.80
N ARG A 115 7.22 18.06 -8.60
CA ARG A 115 7.55 16.65 -8.90
C ARG A 115 6.68 15.70 -8.09
N LEU A 116 6.55 15.92 -6.78
CA LEU A 116 5.70 15.13 -5.90
C LEU A 116 4.22 15.23 -6.32
N ARG A 117 3.71 16.44 -6.57
CA ARG A 117 2.34 16.63 -7.07
C ARG A 117 2.11 15.92 -8.39
N ALA A 118 3.08 15.92 -9.30
CA ALA A 118 2.97 15.19 -10.57
C ALA A 118 2.92 13.67 -10.36
N ARG A 119 3.70 13.12 -9.42
CA ARG A 119 3.67 11.69 -9.05
C ARG A 119 2.36 11.28 -8.37
N LEU A 120 1.80 12.16 -7.55
CA LEU A 120 0.53 11.94 -6.87
C LEU A 120 -0.69 12.26 -7.74
N ARG A 121 -0.48 12.89 -8.90
CA ARG A 121 -1.58 13.22 -9.81
C ARG A 121 -2.14 11.91 -10.36
N PRO A 122 -3.44 11.63 -10.19
CA PRO A 122 -4.06 10.46 -10.78
C PRO A 122 -3.82 10.47 -12.29
N ALA A 123 -3.54 9.30 -12.87
CA ALA A 123 -3.44 9.17 -14.31
C ALA A 123 -4.71 9.75 -14.97
N PRO A 124 -4.61 10.47 -16.09
CA PRO A 124 -5.78 10.94 -16.81
C PRO A 124 -6.73 9.76 -17.10
N GLY A 125 -7.95 9.80 -16.54
CA GLY A 125 -8.95 8.72 -16.68
C GLY A 125 -9.14 7.79 -15.46
N ALA A 126 -8.31 7.89 -14.42
CA ALA A 126 -8.45 7.12 -13.17
C ALA A 126 -9.87 7.12 -12.54
N PRO A 127 -10.59 8.26 -12.44
CA PRO A 127 -11.89 8.26 -11.74
C PRO A 127 -13.01 7.55 -12.51
N ALA A 128 -12.86 7.31 -13.82
CA ALA A 128 -13.81 6.52 -14.60
C ALA A 128 -13.51 5.02 -14.48
N ALA A 129 -12.22 4.64 -14.50
CA ALA A 129 -11.77 3.26 -14.30
C ALA A 129 -12.07 2.76 -12.87
N GLU A 130 -11.89 3.59 -11.84
CA GLU A 130 -12.23 3.24 -10.45
C GLU A 130 -13.73 3.11 -10.23
N ARG A 131 -14.54 3.99 -10.83
CA ARG A 131 -16.01 3.87 -10.82
C ARG A 131 -16.45 2.60 -11.54
N ALA A 132 -15.90 2.31 -12.71
CA ALA A 132 -16.19 1.08 -13.46
C ALA A 132 -15.79 -0.18 -12.68
N ALA A 133 -14.65 -0.16 -11.99
CA ALA A 133 -14.22 -1.26 -11.11
C ALA A 133 -15.17 -1.44 -9.91
N GLY A 134 -15.65 -0.34 -9.31
CA GLY A 134 -16.67 -0.37 -8.26
C GLY A 134 -17.99 -0.97 -8.74
N PHE A 135 -18.50 -0.53 -9.89
CA PHE A 135 -19.72 -1.10 -10.49
C PHE A 135 -19.55 -2.57 -10.87
N ALA A 136 -18.40 -2.96 -11.44
CA ALA A 136 -18.10 -4.34 -11.78
C ALA A 136 -18.05 -5.25 -10.54
N LEU A 137 -17.48 -4.78 -9.43
CA LEU A 137 -17.46 -5.51 -8.16
C LEU A 137 -18.86 -5.69 -7.58
N VAL A 138 -19.66 -4.62 -7.54
CA VAL A 138 -21.05 -4.67 -7.06
C VAL A 138 -21.89 -5.62 -7.93
N ALA A 139 -21.77 -5.54 -9.25
CA ALA A 139 -22.45 -6.45 -10.16
C ALA A 139 -22.03 -7.91 -9.92
N ALA A 140 -20.72 -8.19 -9.79
CA ALA A 140 -20.23 -9.53 -9.53
C ALA A 140 -20.76 -10.11 -8.20
N VAL A 141 -20.83 -9.30 -7.14
CA VAL A 141 -21.40 -9.71 -5.85
C VAL A 141 -22.90 -10.03 -5.98
N LEU A 142 -23.67 -9.16 -6.65
CA LEU A 142 -25.10 -9.38 -6.85
C LEU A 142 -25.38 -10.62 -7.69
N PHE A 143 -24.63 -10.84 -8.77
CA PHE A 143 -24.73 -12.07 -9.57
C PHE A 143 -24.34 -13.32 -8.78
N GLY A 144 -23.29 -13.24 -7.95
CA GLY A 144 -22.90 -14.33 -7.06
C GLY A 144 -24.01 -14.70 -6.08
N LEU A 145 -24.60 -13.71 -5.40
CA LEU A 145 -25.71 -13.91 -4.46
C LEU A 145 -26.95 -14.50 -5.16
N ALA A 146 -27.33 -13.96 -6.32
CA ALA A 146 -28.46 -14.49 -7.09
C ALA A 146 -28.24 -15.95 -7.50
N SER A 147 -27.01 -16.31 -7.87
CA SER A 147 -26.65 -17.67 -8.27
C SER A 147 -26.74 -18.65 -7.10
N VAL A 148 -26.26 -18.26 -5.92
CA VAL A 148 -26.39 -19.07 -4.69
C VAL A 148 -27.86 -19.27 -4.33
N LEU A 149 -28.68 -18.21 -4.45
CA LEU A 149 -30.11 -18.29 -4.16
C LEU A 149 -30.84 -19.24 -5.12
N ILE A 150 -30.58 -19.15 -6.43
CA ILE A 150 -31.15 -20.06 -7.44
C ILE A 150 -30.75 -21.51 -7.14
N MET A 151 -29.48 -21.75 -6.80
CA MET A 151 -28.99 -23.08 -6.44
C MET A 151 -29.69 -23.63 -5.18
N ALA A 152 -29.87 -22.78 -4.15
CA ALA A 152 -30.58 -23.16 -2.93
C ALA A 152 -32.05 -23.52 -3.20
N ILE A 153 -32.75 -22.73 -4.04
CA ILE A 153 -34.13 -23.00 -4.45
C ILE A 153 -34.22 -24.33 -5.21
N GLY A 154 -33.30 -24.57 -6.16
CA GLY A 154 -33.25 -25.83 -6.90
C GLY A 154 -33.00 -27.05 -6.00
N LEU A 155 -32.09 -26.92 -5.04
CA LEU A 155 -31.79 -27.97 -4.06
C LEU A 155 -33.01 -28.28 -3.17
N VAL A 156 -33.67 -27.25 -2.63
CA VAL A 156 -34.88 -27.40 -1.81
C VAL A 156 -36.02 -28.00 -2.64
N GLY A 157 -36.23 -27.53 -3.87
CA GLY A 157 -37.25 -28.07 -4.76
C GLY A 157 -37.03 -29.55 -5.07
N THR A 158 -35.78 -29.94 -5.32
CA THR A 158 -35.41 -31.35 -5.55
C THR A 158 -35.65 -32.19 -4.29
N TYR A 159 -35.20 -31.71 -3.12
CA TYR A 159 -35.43 -32.39 -1.85
C TYR A 159 -36.92 -32.60 -1.54
N LEU A 160 -37.74 -31.57 -1.76
CA LEU A 160 -39.20 -31.64 -1.57
C LEU A 160 -39.86 -32.62 -2.54
N SER A 161 -39.43 -32.69 -3.81
CA SER A 161 -39.97 -33.66 -4.78
C SER A 161 -39.73 -35.11 -4.35
N VAL A 162 -38.53 -35.41 -3.83
CA VAL A 162 -38.19 -36.73 -3.28
C VAL A 162 -39.03 -37.02 -2.03
N LEU A 163 -39.13 -36.07 -1.11
CA LEU A 163 -39.90 -36.24 0.14
C LEU A 163 -41.39 -36.50 -0.12
N LEU A 164 -41.96 -35.86 -1.14
CA LEU A 164 -43.37 -35.97 -1.49
C LEU A 164 -43.68 -37.15 -2.43
N SER A 165 -42.67 -37.94 -2.82
CA SER A 165 -42.80 -39.01 -3.83
C SER A 165 -43.47 -38.53 -5.14
N ALA A 166 -43.30 -37.25 -5.46
CA ALA A 166 -43.73 -36.71 -6.74
C ALA A 166 -42.75 -37.19 -7.80
N GLU A 167 -43.24 -37.60 -8.98
CA GLU A 167 -42.37 -37.89 -10.12
C GLU A 167 -41.52 -36.66 -10.41
N SER A 168 -40.23 -36.72 -10.05
CA SER A 168 -39.30 -35.64 -10.27
C SER A 168 -39.11 -35.49 -11.77
N SER A 169 -39.69 -34.44 -12.37
CA SER A 169 -39.50 -34.17 -13.79
C SER A 169 -38.01 -33.96 -14.07
N PRO A 170 -37.36 -34.78 -14.91
CA PRO A 170 -35.92 -34.67 -15.20
C PRO A 170 -35.56 -33.30 -15.79
N ALA A 171 -36.54 -32.59 -16.35
CA ALA A 171 -36.37 -31.23 -16.83
C ALA A 171 -35.97 -30.25 -15.71
N LEU A 172 -36.53 -30.35 -14.50
CA LEU A 172 -36.21 -29.41 -13.40
C LEU A 172 -34.76 -29.56 -12.93
N VAL A 173 -34.27 -30.80 -12.84
CA VAL A 173 -32.87 -31.09 -12.49
C VAL A 173 -31.94 -30.55 -13.57
N GLN A 174 -32.25 -30.81 -14.85
CA GLN A 174 -31.44 -30.32 -15.97
C GLN A 174 -31.38 -28.79 -16.04
N TRP A 175 -32.51 -28.11 -15.88
CA TRP A 175 -32.54 -26.64 -15.95
C TRP A 175 -31.80 -25.99 -14.78
N SER A 176 -31.91 -26.54 -13.57
CA SER A 176 -31.16 -26.04 -12.41
C SER A 176 -29.64 -26.19 -12.57
N ALA A 177 -29.19 -27.31 -13.14
CA ALA A 177 -27.78 -27.56 -13.44
C ALA A 177 -27.26 -26.59 -14.53
N VAL A 178 -28.03 -26.38 -15.59
CA VAL A 178 -27.68 -25.42 -16.67
C VAL A 178 -27.61 -23.99 -16.13
N SER A 179 -28.57 -23.57 -15.30
CA SER A 179 -28.56 -22.24 -14.68
C SER A 179 -27.35 -22.04 -13.77
N ALA A 180 -26.99 -23.02 -12.94
CA ALA A 180 -25.81 -22.96 -12.09
C ALA A 180 -24.51 -22.84 -12.92
N LEU A 181 -24.42 -23.56 -14.04
CA LEU A 181 -23.26 -23.56 -14.92
C LEU A 181 -23.07 -22.22 -15.65
N LEU A 182 -24.17 -21.65 -16.17
CA LEU A 182 -24.16 -20.34 -16.82
C LEU A 182 -23.80 -19.23 -15.82
N SER A 183 -24.36 -19.28 -14.63
CA SER A 183 -24.06 -18.36 -13.53
C SER A 183 -22.59 -18.43 -13.09
N GLY A 184 -22.04 -19.63 -12.93
CA GLY A 184 -20.63 -19.84 -12.59
C GLY A 184 -19.69 -19.32 -13.68
N ALA A 185 -20.00 -19.59 -14.94
CA ALA A 185 -19.23 -19.08 -16.08
C ALA A 185 -19.24 -17.54 -16.13
N ALA A 186 -20.39 -16.90 -15.91
CA ALA A 186 -20.50 -15.44 -15.88
C ALA A 186 -19.66 -14.82 -14.73
N ALA A 187 -19.66 -15.45 -13.55
CA ALA A 187 -18.86 -14.99 -12.40
C ALA A 187 -17.34 -15.11 -12.66
N LEU A 188 -16.90 -16.18 -13.34
CA LEU A 188 -15.50 -16.36 -13.73
C LEU A 188 -15.05 -15.32 -14.75
N VAL A 189 -15.88 -15.03 -15.77
CA VAL A 189 -15.58 -13.99 -16.77
C VAL A 189 -15.49 -12.61 -16.11
N ALA A 190 -16.45 -12.26 -15.25
CA ALA A 190 -16.42 -10.98 -14.52
C ALA A 190 -15.18 -10.86 -13.63
N SER A 191 -14.80 -11.95 -12.95
CA SER A 191 -13.60 -12.00 -12.11
C SER A 191 -12.32 -11.85 -12.93
N ALA A 192 -12.22 -12.53 -14.08
CA ALA A 192 -11.07 -12.43 -14.98
C ALA A 192 -10.89 -11.01 -15.54
N ILE A 193 -11.99 -10.37 -15.95
CA ILE A 193 -11.99 -8.96 -16.40
C ILE A 193 -11.52 -8.04 -15.27
N ALA A 194 -12.00 -8.26 -14.04
CA ALA A 194 -11.57 -7.47 -12.87
C ALA A 194 -10.08 -7.64 -12.56
N VAL A 195 -9.51 -8.84 -12.75
CA VAL A 195 -8.06 -9.10 -12.58
C VAL A 195 -7.23 -8.38 -13.63
N ILE A 196 -7.66 -8.43 -14.89
CA ILE A 196 -6.99 -7.74 -16.01
C ILE A 196 -6.97 -6.23 -15.77
N ILE A 197 -8.07 -5.67 -15.26
CA ILE A 197 -8.21 -4.23 -15.01
C ILE A 197 -7.46 -3.78 -13.75
N SER A 198 -7.46 -4.57 -12.67
CA SER A 198 -7.01 -4.10 -11.34
C SER A 198 -5.51 -4.21 -11.07
N ARG A 199 -4.72 -4.95 -11.87
CA ARG A 199 -3.27 -5.21 -11.64
C ARG A 199 -2.92 -5.50 -10.16
N ALA A 200 -3.85 -6.08 -9.40
CA ALA A 200 -3.71 -6.27 -7.96
C ALA A 200 -3.17 -7.68 -7.64
N PRO A 201 -2.09 -7.82 -6.85
CA PRO A 201 -1.39 -9.10 -6.65
C PRO A 201 -2.16 -10.16 -5.84
N GLY A 202 -3.40 -9.90 -5.39
CA GLY A 202 -4.25 -10.86 -4.67
C GLY A 202 -5.39 -11.48 -5.50
N ALA A 203 -5.52 -11.10 -6.77
CA ALA A 203 -6.71 -11.41 -7.55
C ALA A 203 -6.76 -12.87 -8.07
N VAL A 204 -5.60 -13.53 -8.19
CA VAL A 204 -5.47 -14.94 -8.60
C VAL A 204 -6.14 -15.89 -7.60
N TRP A 205 -6.02 -15.61 -6.30
CA TRP A 205 -6.63 -16.44 -5.25
C TRP A 205 -8.16 -16.44 -5.31
N ARG A 206 -8.78 -15.36 -5.80
CA ARG A 206 -10.24 -15.25 -5.99
C ARG A 206 -10.73 -16.05 -7.20
N ILE A 207 -9.95 -16.09 -8.29
CA ILE A 207 -10.24 -16.94 -9.45
C ILE A 207 -10.16 -18.42 -9.07
N VAL A 208 -9.11 -18.80 -8.33
CA VAL A 208 -8.91 -20.20 -7.91
C VAL A 208 -10.04 -20.67 -7.00
N SER A 209 -10.49 -19.84 -6.05
CA SER A 209 -11.59 -20.20 -5.15
C SER A 209 -12.95 -20.30 -5.88
N ALA A 210 -13.22 -19.43 -6.85
CA ALA A 210 -14.42 -19.54 -7.69
C ALA A 210 -14.42 -20.81 -8.56
N GLY A 211 -13.27 -21.17 -9.15
CA GLY A 211 -13.12 -22.40 -9.94
C GLY A 211 -13.33 -23.67 -9.10
N ILE A 212 -12.83 -23.69 -7.87
CA ILE A 212 -13.02 -24.80 -6.94
C ILE A 212 -14.51 -25.01 -6.60
N LEU A 213 -15.26 -23.93 -6.36
CA LEU A 213 -16.70 -24.04 -6.08
C LEU A 213 -17.51 -24.60 -7.25
N VAL A 214 -17.17 -24.22 -8.49
CA VAL A 214 -17.79 -24.77 -9.70
C VAL A 214 -17.48 -26.26 -9.85
N LEU A 215 -16.24 -26.68 -9.61
CA LEU A 215 -15.83 -28.08 -9.65
C LEU A 215 -16.53 -28.93 -8.58
N ILE A 216 -16.71 -28.39 -7.36
CA ILE A 216 -17.46 -29.07 -6.30
C ILE A 216 -18.93 -29.24 -6.70
N GLY A 217 -19.56 -28.20 -7.28
CA GLY A 217 -20.94 -28.30 -7.78
C GLY A 217 -21.12 -29.33 -8.88
N LEU A 218 -20.19 -29.39 -9.85
CA LEU A 218 -20.19 -30.39 -10.92
C LEU A 218 -19.99 -31.82 -10.39
N SER A 219 -19.09 -31.99 -9.42
CA SER A 219 -18.79 -33.29 -8.83
C SER A 219 -19.99 -33.83 -8.04
N LEU A 220 -20.68 -32.98 -7.27
CA LEU A 220 -21.88 -33.36 -6.55
C LEU A 220 -23.03 -33.70 -7.52
N SER A 221 -23.22 -32.92 -8.58
CA SER A 221 -24.25 -33.21 -9.60
C SER A 221 -24.02 -34.55 -10.32
N GLY A 222 -22.77 -34.94 -10.56
CA GLY A 222 -22.42 -36.22 -11.18
C GLY A 222 -22.60 -37.43 -10.27
N MET A 223 -22.47 -37.25 -8.95
CA MET A 223 -22.72 -38.33 -7.99
C MET A 223 -24.20 -38.68 -7.85
N PHE A 224 -25.11 -37.71 -8.03
CA PHE A 224 -26.56 -37.96 -7.95
C PHE A 224 -27.13 -38.63 -9.21
N SER A 225 -26.54 -38.41 -10.39
CA SER A 225 -26.96 -39.10 -11.62
C SER A 225 -26.57 -40.58 -11.66
N GLY A 226 -25.54 -41.01 -10.89
CA GLY A 226 -25.11 -42.42 -10.82
C GLY A 226 -25.92 -43.30 -9.85
N ILE A 227 -26.75 -42.72 -8.99
CA ILE A 227 -27.56 -43.46 -7.99
C ILE A 227 -28.97 -43.77 -8.56
N ALA A 228 -29.34 -43.16 -9.68
CA ALA A 228 -30.66 -43.29 -10.31
C ALA A 228 -30.69 -44.22 -11.54
N ALA A 229 -29.63 -45.00 -11.78
CA ALA A 229 -29.54 -46.06 -12.80
C ALA A 229 -29.44 -47.42 -12.13
#